data_AF-A0A662H7R9-F1
#
_entry.id   AF-A0A662H7R9-F1
#
_cell.length_a   1.000
_cell.length_b   1.000
_cell.length_c   1.000
_cell.angle_alpha   90.00
_cell.angle_beta   90.00
_cell.angle_gamma   90.00
#
_symmetry.space_group_name_H-M   'P 1'
#
loop_
_entity.id
_entity.type
_entity.pdbx_description
1 polymer ?
#
loop_
_entity_poly.entity_id
_entity_poly.type
_entity_poly.pdbx_seq_one_letter_code
_entity_poly.pdbx_strand_id
1 'polypeptide(L)' 'MELRPKVVLEIGTVRGGILFLFTRVASSDTMLISINLPSSMFSADGYPAWKISLYKSFAKGKQKKFF' A
#
# COMPACT_ATOMS: atom_id res chain seq x y z
N MET A 1 21.37 -16.19 3.24
CA MET A 1 20.29 -15.86 4.20
C MET A 1 19.20 -15.14 3.43
N GLU A 2 17.96 -15.60 3.52
CA GLU A 2 16.82 -14.94 2.88
C GLU A 2 16.23 -13.90 3.83
N LEU A 3 16.18 -12.63 3.40
CA LEU A 3 15.62 -11.55 4.21
C LEU A 3 14.09 -11.66 4.20
N ARG A 4 13.47 -11.52 5.37
CA ARG A 4 12.00 -11.53 5.54
C ARG A 4 11.54 -10.21 6.16
N PRO A 5 11.32 -9.16 5.34
CA PRO A 5 10.93 -7.85 5.84
C PRO A 5 9.65 -7.91 6.65
N LYS A 6 9.69 -7.36 7.86
CA LYS A 6 8.51 -7.22 8.73
C LYS A 6 7.70 -5.98 8.42
N VAL A 7 8.32 -4.99 7.77
CA VAL A 7 7.70 -3.72 7.38
C VAL A 7 8.14 -3.34 5.97
N VAL A 8 7.20 -2.87 5.16
CA VAL A 8 7.46 -2.28 3.84
C VAL A 8 6.72 -0.94 3.77
N LEU A 9 7.45 0.11 3.38
CA LEU A 9 6.94 1.47 3.21
C LEU A 9 7.01 1.86 1.73
N GLU A 10 5.90 2.31 1.19
CA GLU A 10 5.79 2.96 -0.12
C GLU A 10 5.50 4.45 0.09
N ILE A 11 6.23 5.32 -0.62
CA ILE A 11 5.98 6.76 -0.69
C ILE A 11 5.58 7.07 -2.13
N GLY A 12 4.36 7.59 -2.32
CA GLY A 12 3.78 7.87 -3.62
C GLY A 12 2.98 6.69 -4.17
N THR A 13 1.73 6.53 -3.71
CA THR A 13 0.86 5.42 -4.14
C THR A 13 0.43 5.54 -5.60
N VAL A 14 0.22 6.77 -6.10
CA VAL A 14 -0.34 7.07 -7.44
C VAL A 14 -1.60 6.21 -7.72
N ARG A 15 -1.47 5.11 -8.49
CA ARG A 15 -2.57 4.18 -8.82
C ARG A 15 -2.59 2.88 -8.00
N GLY A 16 -1.62 2.67 -7.11
CA GLY A 16 -1.55 1.54 -6.18
C GLY A 16 -0.93 0.25 -6.75
N GLY A 17 -0.22 0.34 -7.88
CA GLY A 17 0.38 -0.83 -8.53
C GLY A 17 1.53 -1.45 -7.74
N ILE A 18 2.44 -0.63 -7.22
CA ILE A 18 3.55 -1.09 -6.37
C ILE A 18 3.01 -1.60 -5.03
N LEU A 19 2.06 -0.88 -4.41
CA LEU A 19 1.32 -1.38 -3.25
C LEU A 19 0.73 -2.78 -3.46
N PHE A 20 0.04 -2.99 -4.58
CA PHE A 20 -0.51 -4.30 -4.93
C PHE A 20 0.60 -5.35 -5.03
N LEU A 21 1.70 -5.05 -5.72
CA LEU A 21 2.82 -5.97 -5.86
C LEU A 21 3.39 -6.36 -4.49
N PHE A 22 3.61 -5.39 -3.59
CA PHE A 22 4.11 -5.66 -2.24
C PHE A 22 3.17 -6.56 -1.43
N THR A 23 1.86 -6.43 -1.58
CA THR A 23 0.91 -7.35 -0.91
C THR A 23 1.07 -8.81 -1.36
N ARG A 24 1.53 -9.03 -2.60
CA ARG A 24 1.68 -10.35 -3.21
C ARG A 24 3.00 -11.01 -2.83
N VAL A 25 4.10 -10.26 -2.86
CA VAL A 25 5.45 -10.79 -2.61
C VAL A 25 5.84 -10.79 -1.13
N ALA A 26 5.28 -9.89 -0.33
CA ALA A 26 5.58 -9.85 1.10
C ALA A 26 5.00 -11.06 1.85
N SER A 27 5.61 -11.37 2.99
CA SER A 27 5.12 -12.40 3.90
C SER A 27 3.70 -12.09 4.38
N SER A 28 2.94 -13.12 4.73
CA SER A 28 1.56 -12.99 5.19
C SER A 28 1.42 -12.30 6.55
N ASP A 29 2.53 -12.02 7.23
CA ASP A 29 2.62 -11.31 8.52
C ASP A 29 3.32 -9.95 8.41
N THR A 30 3.67 -9.49 7.20
CA THR A 30 4.32 -8.19 6.98
C THR A 30 3.35 -7.02 7.19
N MET A 31 3.85 -5.92 7.74
CA MET A 31 3.17 -4.63 7.81
C MET A 31 3.46 -3.82 6.52
N LEU A 32 2.40 -3.38 5.86
CA LEU A 32 2.45 -2.57 4.64
C LEU A 32 1.97 -1.16 4.96
N ILE A 33 2.80 -0.17 4.67
CA ILE A 33 2.51 1.25 4.84
C ILE A 33 2.59 1.91 3.46
N SER A 34 1.56 2.63 3.05
CA SER A 34 1.59 3.44 1.82
C SER A 34 1.20 4.87 2.17
N ILE A 35 2.04 5.83 1.81
CA ILE A 35 1.81 7.24 2.09
C ILE A 35 1.78 7.97 0.75
N ASN A 36 0.77 8.83 0.57
CA ASN A 36 0.67 9.69 -0.58
C ASN A 36 0.24 11.09 -0.16
N LEU A 37 0.52 12.07 -1.00
CA LEU A 37 -0.02 13.40 -0.81
C LEU A 37 -1.57 13.37 -0.94
N PRO A 38 -2.27 14.23 -0.18
CA PRO A 38 -3.70 14.40 -0.34
C PRO A 38 -4.01 14.82 -1.77
N SER A 39 -5.13 14.32 -2.30
CA SER A 39 -5.63 14.81 -3.59
C SER A 39 -5.92 16.31 -3.46
N SER A 40 -5.31 17.11 -4.33
CA SER A 40 -5.65 18.52 -4.47
C SER A 40 -6.43 18.75 -5.75
N MET A 41 -7.17 19.85 -5.83
CA MET A 41 -7.90 20.25 -7.04
C MET A 41 -6.97 20.42 -8.27
N PHE A 42 -5.66 20.55 -8.03
CA PHE A 42 -4.63 20.77 -9.04
C PHE A 42 -3.78 19.52 -9.35
N SER A 43 -4.01 18.39 -8.66
CA SER A 43 -3.26 17.15 -8.88
C SER A 43 -4.19 15.94 -8.92
N ALA A 44 -4.36 15.39 -10.13
CA ALA A 44 -5.15 14.20 -10.41
C ALA A 44 -4.56 12.91 -9.78
N ASP A 45 -3.30 12.95 -9.34
CA ASP A 45 -2.52 11.80 -8.86
C ASP A 45 -2.56 11.61 -7.33
N GLY A 46 -3.60 12.16 -6.68
CA GLY A 46 -3.83 12.03 -5.26
C GLY A 46 -4.37 10.66 -4.83
N TYR A 47 -4.63 10.55 -3.52
CA TYR A 47 -5.15 9.35 -2.88
C TYR A 47 -6.68 9.47 -2.66
N PRO A 48 -7.51 9.17 -3.67
CA PRO A 48 -8.94 9.35 -3.52
C PRO A 48 -9.50 8.36 -2.49
N ALA A 49 -10.29 8.87 -1.56
CA ALA A 49 -10.79 8.11 -0.41
C ALA A 49 -11.53 6.82 -0.82
N TRP A 50 -12.20 6.80 -1.98
CA TRP A 50 -12.90 5.62 -2.47
C TRP A 50 -11.95 4.44 -2.80
N LYS A 51 -10.69 4.70 -3.16
CA LYS A 51 -9.70 3.64 -3.42
C LYS A 51 -9.17 2.99 -2.15
N ILE A 52 -9.40 3.58 -0.97
CA ILE A 52 -8.94 3.01 0.31
C ILE A 52 -9.52 1.61 0.51
N SER A 53 -10.80 1.41 0.21
CA SER A 53 -11.44 0.09 0.30
C SER A 53 -10.80 -0.94 -0.65
N LEU A 54 -10.46 -0.51 -1.86
CA LEU A 54 -9.76 -1.35 -2.84
C LEU A 54 -8.35 -1.72 -2.34
N TYR A 55 -7.56 -0.76 -1.86
CA TYR A 55 -6.21 -1.04 -1.38
C TYR A 55 -6.22 -1.91 -0.11
N LYS A 56 -7.20 -1.73 0.77
CA LYS A 56 -7.44 -2.61 1.91
C LYS A 56 -7.75 -4.05 1.49
N SER A 57 -8.36 -4.26 0.32
CA SER A 57 -8.67 -5.60 -0.19
C SER A 57 -7.45 -6.34 -0.76
N PHE A 58 -6.33 -5.64 -1.01
CA PHE A 58 -5.13 -6.28 -1.58
C PHE A 58 -4.40 -7.18 -0.58
N ALA A 59 -4.34 -6.80 0.68
CA ALA A 59 -3.54 -7.54 1.65
C ALA A 59 -4.17 -8.89 2.01
N LYS A 60 -3.31 -9.89 2.17
CA LYS A 60 -3.64 -11.30 2.40
C LYS A 60 -3.24 -11.76 3.80
N GLY A 61 -3.88 -12.82 4.29
CA GLY A 61 -3.54 -13.44 5.57
C GLY A 61 -3.63 -12.46 6.74
N LYS A 62 -2.53 -12.30 7.48
CA LYS A 62 -2.43 -11.44 8.67
C LYS A 62 -1.70 -10.12 8.39
N GLN A 63 -1.54 -9.74 7.12
CA GLN A 63 -0.86 -8.50 6.75
C GLN A 63 -1.59 -7.30 7.36
N LYS A 64 -0.84 -6.46 8.08
CA LYS A 64 -1.32 -5.19 8.62
C LYS A 64 -1.14 -4.09 7.58
N LYS A 65 -2.04 -3.13 7.60
CA LYS A 65 -2.21 -2.13 6.53
C LYS A 65 -2.35 -0.75 7.16
N PHE A 66 -1.52 0.19 6.74
CA PHE A 66 -1.65 1.61 7.08
C PHE A 66 -1.59 2.42 5.79
N PHE A 67 -2.65 3.18 5.56
CA PHE A 67 -2.81 4.04 4.40
C PHE A 67 -3.55 5.32 4.77
#